data_AF-A0A093J4T7-F1
#
_entry.id   AF-A0A093J4T7-F1
#
_cell.length_a   1.000
_cell.length_b   1.000
_cell.length_c   1.000
_cell.angle_alpha   90.00
_cell.angle_beta   90.00
_cell.angle_gamma   90.00
#
_symmetry.space_group_name_H-M   'P 1'
#
loop_
_entity.id
_entity.type
_entity.pdbx_description
1 polymer ?
#
loop_
_entity_poly.entity_id
_entity_poly.type
_entity_poly.pdbx_seq_one_letter_code
_entity_poly.pdbx_strand_id
1 'polypeptide(L)'
;LYLSDLQLMERRVVFHLNNSSVHQERHVISLGLSGEPWVCPVLALRSYVTVRSQLEGPLFMHLDNSTVTKREFLTILRWALRLLGLCPEQYGVHSFWMGTAITAAHCGYPWEDVTRLARWPCMI
;
A
#
# COMPACT_ATOMS: atom_id res chain seq x y z
N LEU A 1 1.12 6.27 8.65
CA LEU A 1 0.62 4.88 8.70
C LEU A 1 1.29 4.20 9.88
N TYR A 2 0.53 4.02 10.94
CA TYR A 2 0.94 3.40 12.20
C TYR A 2 0.32 2.01 12.32
N LEU A 3 0.86 1.18 13.23
CA LEU A 3 0.25 -0.11 13.55
C LEU A 3 -1.19 0.08 14.06
N SER A 4 -1.44 1.11 14.87
CA SER A 4 -2.78 1.45 15.36
C SER A 4 -3.80 1.81 14.27
N ASP A 5 -3.34 2.16 13.06
CA ASP A 5 -4.24 2.39 11.92
C ASP A 5 -4.72 1.07 11.30
N LEU A 6 -4.03 -0.06 11.57
CA LEU A 6 -4.25 -1.36 10.95
C LEU A 6 -5.27 -2.21 11.73
N GLN A 7 -6.29 -2.68 11.02
CA GLN A 7 -7.23 -3.69 11.51
C GLN A 7 -7.20 -4.93 10.60
N LEU A 8 -6.64 -6.02 11.10
CA LEU A 8 -6.62 -7.31 10.41
C LEU A 8 -7.95 -8.05 10.66
N MET A 9 -8.66 -8.41 9.60
CA MET A 9 -9.86 -9.27 9.65
C MET A 9 -9.60 -10.58 8.90
N GLU A 10 -10.54 -11.52 8.93
CA GLU A 10 -10.37 -12.85 8.32
C GLU A 10 -10.15 -12.81 6.79
N ARG A 11 -10.84 -11.90 6.08
CA ARG A 11 -10.82 -11.84 4.61
C ARG A 11 -10.39 -10.49 4.05
N ARG A 12 -10.05 -9.54 4.91
CA ARG A 12 -9.65 -8.20 4.50
C ARG A 12 -8.76 -7.55 5.54
N VAL A 13 -8.05 -6.53 5.09
CA VAL A 13 -7.30 -5.62 5.96
C VAL A 13 -7.87 -4.23 5.79
N VAL A 14 -8.10 -3.54 6.91
CA VAL A 14 -8.64 -2.19 6.92
C VAL A 14 -7.63 -1.25 7.54
N PHE A 15 -7.35 -0.14 6.87
CA PHE A 15 -6.58 0.97 7.42
C PHE A 15 -7.49 2.15 7.70
N HIS A 16 -7.46 2.63 8.95
CA HIS A 16 -8.19 3.82 9.38
C HIS A 16 -7.23 4.98 9.44
N LEU A 17 -7.21 5.81 8.40
CA LEU A 17 -6.29 6.94 8.32
C LEU A 17 -6.94 8.19 8.91
N ASN A 18 -6.28 8.80 9.88
CA ASN A 18 -6.63 10.11 10.38
C ASN A 18 -5.96 11.17 9.51
N ASN A 19 -6.73 12.09 8.92
CA ASN A 19 -6.17 13.24 8.25
C ASN A 19 -6.04 14.41 9.25
N SER A 20 -4.83 14.95 9.41
CA SER A 20 -4.57 16.12 10.24
C SER A 20 -4.59 17.38 9.38
N SER A 21 -5.79 17.87 9.05
CA SER A 21 -6.14 19.31 8.96
C SER A 21 -7.46 19.54 8.20
N VAL A 22 -8.34 20.32 8.83
CA VAL A 22 -9.51 21.03 8.28
C VAL A 22 -10.82 20.27 8.04
N HIS A 23 -10.86 18.98 7.70
CA HIS A 23 -12.12 18.22 7.70
C HIS A 23 -11.93 16.82 8.28
N GLN A 24 -12.76 16.49 9.26
CA GLN A 24 -12.70 15.27 10.06
C GLN A 24 -13.23 14.05 9.29
N GLU A 25 -12.78 13.85 8.05
CA GLU A 25 -13.16 12.72 7.23
C GLU A 25 -12.14 11.59 7.43
N ARG A 26 -12.58 10.51 8.08
CA ARG A 26 -11.74 9.34 8.34
C ARG A 26 -11.64 8.52 7.06
N HIS A 27 -10.50 8.59 6.38
CA HIS A 27 -10.31 7.82 5.16
C HIS A 27 -10.04 6.36 5.50
N VAL A 28 -10.88 5.47 4.97
CA VAL A 28 -10.72 4.02 5.14
C VAL A 28 -10.11 3.42 3.87
N ILE A 29 -9.04 2.65 4.02
CA ILE A 29 -8.50 1.79 2.95
C ILE A 29 -8.87 0.36 3.28
N SER A 30 -9.56 -0.33 2.38
CA SER A 30 -9.85 -1.76 2.53
C SER A 30 -9.12 -2.56 1.45
N LEU A 31 -8.30 -3.53 1.87
CA LEU A 31 -7.62 -4.48 1.00
C LEU A 31 -8.27 -5.85 1.14
N GLY A 32 -8.70 -6.43 0.03
CA GLY A 32 -9.32 -7.77 0.00
C GLY A 32 -8.31 -8.88 -0.30
N LEU A 33 -8.75 -10.12 -0.12
CA LEU A 33 -8.03 -11.29 -0.63
C LEU A 33 -7.86 -11.20 -2.15
N SER A 34 -6.71 -11.63 -2.65
CA SER A 34 -6.47 -11.92 -4.07
C SER A 34 -6.50 -13.43 -4.28
N GLY A 35 -6.88 -13.85 -5.50
CA GLY A 35 -6.87 -15.26 -5.90
C GLY A 35 -5.45 -15.85 -6.04
N GLU A 36 -4.44 -14.99 -6.10
CA GLU A 36 -3.02 -15.29 -6.24
C GLU A 36 -2.30 -15.07 -4.91
N PRO A 37 -2.01 -16.12 -4.13
CA PRO A 37 -1.50 -15.98 -2.76
C PRO A 37 -0.20 -15.17 -2.64
N TRP A 38 0.68 -15.23 -3.63
CA TRP A 38 1.99 -14.57 -3.63
C TRP A 38 1.93 -13.04 -3.84
N VAL A 39 0.80 -12.50 -4.34
CA VAL A 39 0.55 -11.06 -4.45
C VAL A 39 -0.58 -10.59 -3.52
N CYS A 40 -1.10 -11.48 -2.67
CA CYS A 40 -2.24 -11.17 -1.82
C CYS A 40 -1.84 -10.21 -0.68
N PRO A 41 -2.40 -8.98 -0.62
CA PRO A 41 -2.02 -7.99 0.38
C PRO A 41 -2.40 -8.41 1.81
N VAL A 42 -3.51 -9.15 1.97
CA VAL A 42 -3.96 -9.65 3.27
C VAL A 42 -2.95 -10.66 3.82
N LEU A 43 -2.50 -11.60 2.99
CA LEU A 43 -1.51 -12.60 3.40
C LEU A 43 -0.15 -11.95 3.66
N ALA A 44 0.29 -11.04 2.79
CA ALA A 44 1.54 -10.32 2.96
C ALA A 44 1.58 -9.53 4.28
N LEU A 45 0.51 -8.79 4.60
CA LEU A 45 0.42 -8.03 5.85
C LEU A 45 0.36 -8.93 7.08
N ARG A 46 -0.37 -10.06 7.03
CA ARG A 46 -0.36 -11.03 8.13
C ARG A 46 1.02 -11.58 8.40
N SER A 47 1.69 -12.09 7.36
CA SER A 47 3.04 -12.63 7.48
C SER A 47 4.01 -11.57 8.02
N TYR A 48 3.91 -10.33 7.55
CA TYR A 48 4.72 -9.24 8.07
C TYR A 48 4.43 -8.94 9.56
N VAL A 49 3.16 -8.82 9.95
CA VAL A 49 2.76 -8.53 11.33
C VAL A 49 3.15 -9.65 12.30
N THR A 50 3.20 -10.90 11.84
CA THR A 50 3.65 -12.03 12.67
C THR A 50 5.13 -12.01 13.03
N VAL A 51 5.97 -11.38 12.20
CA VAL A 51 7.44 -11.36 12.38
C VAL A 51 7.94 -10.02 12.90
N ARG A 52 7.23 -8.92 12.59
CA ARG A 52 7.62 -7.60 13.09
C ARG A 52 7.52 -7.55 14.63
N SER A 53 8.26 -6.60 15.20
CA SER A 53 8.13 -6.22 16.60
C SER A 53 6.70 -5.78 16.95
N GLN A 54 6.20 -6.18 18.13
CA GLN A 54 4.89 -5.79 18.65
C GLN A 54 4.86 -4.36 19.21
N LEU A 55 5.98 -3.64 19.13
CA LEU A 55 6.05 -2.24 19.55
C LEU A 55 5.11 -1.36 18.71
N GLU A 56 4.35 -0.52 19.39
CA GLU A 56 3.56 0.54 18.76
C GLU A 56 4.47 1.51 18.00
N GLY A 57 3.95 2.06 16.91
CA GLY A 57 4.72 2.96 16.04
C GLY A 57 4.38 2.80 14.56
N PRO A 58 5.30 3.23 13.67
CA PRO A 58 5.14 3.07 12.23
C PRO A 58 4.83 1.62 11.86
N LEU A 59 3.97 1.41 10.86
CA LEU A 59 3.61 0.07 10.45
C LEU A 59 4.83 -0.68 9.92
N PHE A 60 5.57 -0.06 8.99
CA PHE A 60 6.75 -0.64 8.35
C PHE A 60 8.02 -0.21 9.09
N MET A 61 8.63 -1.17 9.76
CA MET A 61 9.88 -1.03 10.51
C MET A 61 10.86 -2.14 10.16
N HIS A 62 12.15 -1.83 10.35
CA HIS A 62 13.25 -2.79 10.33
C HIS A 62 13.30 -3.61 11.62
N LEU A 63 14.14 -4.65 11.65
CA LEU A 63 14.30 -5.53 12.82
C LEU A 63 14.85 -4.79 14.06
N ASP A 64 15.59 -3.71 13.85
CA ASP A 64 16.09 -2.83 14.92
C ASP A 64 15.04 -1.82 15.42
N ASN A 65 13.79 -1.93 14.95
CA ASN A 65 12.65 -1.06 15.23
C ASN A 65 12.76 0.36 14.63
N SER A 66 13.73 0.61 13.74
CA SER A 66 13.75 1.86 12.98
C SER A 66 12.68 1.86 11.88
N THR A 67 12.12 3.03 11.56
CA THR A 67 11.07 3.14 10.53
C THR A 67 11.66 2.93 9.13
N VAL A 68 10.94 2.21 8.27
CA VAL A 68 11.30 2.11 6.86
C VAL A 68 11.00 3.44 6.18
N THR A 69 12.01 4.02 5.53
CA THR A 69 11.89 5.25 4.77
C THR A 69 11.49 5.00 3.33
N LYS A 70 10.93 6.03 2.67
CA LYS A 70 10.65 6.00 1.23
C LYS A 70 11.90 5.65 0.40
N ARG A 71 13.08 6.13 0.80
CA ARG A 71 14.34 5.88 0.08
C ARG A 71 14.74 4.40 0.15
N GLU A 72 14.61 3.78 1.31
CA GLU A 72 14.92 2.36 1.50
C GLU A 72 13.93 1.48 0.74
N PHE A 73 12.63 1.77 0.83
CA PHE A 73 11.62 1.08 0.04
C PHE A 73 11.93 1.16 -1.47
N LEU A 74 12.24 2.36 -1.98
CA LEU A 74 12.59 2.53 -3.39
C LEU A 74 13.90 1.83 -3.77
N THR A 75 14.83 1.69 -2.83
CA THR A 75 16.05 0.92 -3.06
C THR A 75 15.69 -0.55 -3.32
N ILE A 76 14.93 -1.18 -2.41
CA ILE A 76 14.50 -2.57 -2.56
C ILE A 76 13.66 -2.76 -3.84
N LEU A 77 12.74 -1.84 -4.13
CA LEU A 77 11.95 -1.88 -5.37
C LEU A 77 12.84 -1.88 -6.61
N ARG A 78 13.83 -0.99 -6.69
CA ARG A 78 14.74 -0.92 -7.85
C ARG A 78 15.56 -2.19 -8.00
N TRP A 79 16.02 -2.77 -6.89
CA TRP A 79 16.70 -4.07 -6.91
C TRP A 79 15.79 -5.18 -7.47
N ALA A 80 14.55 -5.27 -6.99
CA ALA A 80 13.58 -6.25 -7.49
C ALA A 80 13.30 -6.07 -8.99
N LEU A 81 13.13 -4.84 -9.46
CA LEU A 81 12.93 -4.54 -10.89
C LEU A 81 14.12 -4.99 -11.75
N ARG A 82 15.36 -4.77 -11.29
CA ARG A 82 16.56 -5.25 -12.00
C ARG A 82 16.61 -6.77 -12.09
N LEU A 83 16.26 -7.46 -11.01
CA LEU A 83 16.21 -8.93 -10.99
C LEU A 83 15.17 -9.49 -11.97
N LEU A 84 14.11 -8.72 -12.26
CA LEU A 84 13.11 -9.04 -13.27
C LEU A 84 13.50 -8.59 -14.69
N GLY A 85 14.69 -8.02 -14.88
CA GLY A 85 15.15 -7.51 -16.18
C GLY A 85 14.49 -6.19 -16.62
N LEU A 86 13.83 -5.49 -15.71
CA LEU A 86 13.16 -4.21 -15.98
C LEU A 86 14.09 -3.02 -15.70
N CYS A 87 13.92 -1.92 -16.45
CA CYS A 87 14.66 -0.66 -16.24
C CYS A 87 14.07 0.12 -15.05
N PRO A 88 14.72 0.17 -13.88
CA PRO A 88 14.12 0.77 -12.68
C PRO A 88 13.88 2.28 -12.78
N GLU A 89 14.58 2.96 -13.67
CA GLU A 89 14.45 4.40 -13.92
C GLU A 89 13.08 4.75 -14.49
N GLN A 90 12.38 3.78 -15.08
CA GLN A 90 11.02 3.91 -15.61
C GLN A 90 9.93 3.70 -14.55
N TYR A 91 10.31 3.31 -13.33
CA TYR A 91 9.37 3.00 -12.25
C TYR A 91 9.58 3.92 -11.04
N GLY A 92 8.49 4.38 -10.48
CA GLY A 92 8.47 5.17 -9.26
C GLY A 92 7.23 4.92 -8.43
N VAL A 93 7.04 5.71 -7.38
CA VAL A 93 5.84 5.59 -6.54
C VAL A 93 4.55 5.84 -7.35
N HIS A 94 4.61 6.73 -8.34
CA HIS A 94 3.48 7.01 -9.24
C HIS A 94 3.11 5.81 -10.13
N SER A 95 4.02 4.86 -10.35
CA SER A 95 3.73 3.65 -11.13
C SER A 95 2.70 2.76 -10.45
N PHE A 96 2.69 2.67 -9.12
CA PHE A 96 1.66 1.92 -8.37
C PHE A 96 0.27 2.54 -8.53
N TRP A 97 0.24 3.87 -8.45
CA TRP A 97 -0.98 4.64 -8.64
C TRP A 97 -1.53 4.48 -10.06
N MET A 98 -0.68 4.67 -11.08
CA MET A 98 -1.04 4.50 -12.48
C MET A 98 -1.48 3.06 -12.77
N GLY A 99 -0.77 2.08 -12.23
CA GLY A 99 -1.13 0.67 -12.34
C GLY A 99 -2.52 0.38 -11.77
N THR A 100 -2.88 1.02 -10.64
CA THR A 100 -4.23 0.90 -10.07
C THR A 100 -5.28 1.50 -11.00
N ALA A 101 -5.03 2.69 -11.55
CA ALA A 101 -5.96 3.35 -12.48
C ALA A 101 -6.18 2.52 -13.75
N ILE A 102 -5.09 2.04 -14.37
CA ILE A 102 -5.14 1.20 -15.58
C ILE A 102 -5.87 -0.11 -15.29
N THR A 103 -5.56 -0.77 -14.17
CA THR A 103 -6.20 -2.05 -13.81
C THR A 103 -7.70 -1.87 -13.58
N ALA A 104 -8.11 -0.83 -12.83
CA ALA A 104 -9.52 -0.56 -12.60
C ALA A 104 -10.25 -0.23 -13.92
N ALA A 105 -9.66 0.58 -14.79
CA ALA A 105 -10.26 0.87 -16.10
C ALA A 105 -10.38 -0.40 -16.97
N HIS A 106 -9.35 -1.24 -16.99
CA HIS A 106 -9.36 -2.51 -17.74
C HIS A 106 -10.40 -3.50 -17.20
N CYS A 107 -10.67 -3.47 -15.89
CA CYS A 107 -11.75 -4.26 -15.27
C CYS A 107 -13.14 -3.66 -15.48
N GLY A 108 -13.28 -2.57 -16.23
CA GLY A 108 -14.58 -1.98 -16.58
C GLY A 108 -15.21 -1.15 -15.46
N TYR A 109 -14.45 -0.70 -14.47
CA TYR A 109 -14.97 0.19 -13.44
C TYR A 109 -15.36 1.54 -14.05
N PRO A 110 -16.46 2.17 -13.58
CA PRO A 110 -16.80 3.55 -13.93
C PRO A 110 -15.66 4.53 -13.62
N TRP A 111 -15.55 5.62 -14.37
CA TRP A 111 -14.49 6.62 -14.19
C TRP A 111 -14.38 7.17 -12.77
N GLU A 112 -15.52 7.40 -12.11
CA GLU A 112 -15.58 7.84 -10.72
C GLU A 112 -14.93 6.83 -9.76
N ASP A 113 -15.16 5.54 -10.00
CA ASP A 113 -14.56 4.45 -9.23
C ASP A 113 -13.07 4.29 -9.52
N VAL A 114 -12.65 4.42 -10.78
CA VAL A 114 -11.23 4.42 -11.16
C VAL A 114 -10.48 5.53 -10.43
N THR A 115 -11.04 6.75 -10.43
CA THR A 115 -10.46 7.92 -9.78
C THR A 115 -10.33 7.69 -8.27
N ARG A 116 -11.40 7.16 -7.65
CA ARG A 116 -11.45 6.84 -6.23
C ARG A 116 -10.48 5.72 -5.83
N LEU A 117 -10.44 4.63 -6.58
CA LEU A 117 -9.58 3.46 -6.31
C LEU A 117 -8.11 3.78 -6.53
N ALA A 118 -7.79 4.49 -7.61
CA ALA A 118 -6.44 4.96 -7.86
C ALA A 118 -5.99 5.94 -6.77
N ARG A 119 -6.91 6.59 -6.04
CA ARG A 119 -6.60 7.75 -5.19
C ARG A 119 -5.90 8.80 -6.04
N TRP A 120 -6.46 9.05 -7.23
CA TRP A 120 -6.02 10.13 -8.10
C TRP A 120 -5.88 11.39 -7.26
N PRO A 121 -4.68 12.00 -7.18
CA PRO A 121 -4.54 13.24 -6.44
C PRO A 121 -5.54 14.21 -7.06
N CYS A 122 -6.49 14.69 -6.25
CA CYS A 122 -7.13 15.95 -6.59
C CYS A 122 -5.97 16.91 -6.84
N MET A 123 -5.85 17.41 -8.06
CA MET A 123 -5.07 18.62 -8.28
C MET A 123 -5.70 19.67 -7.37
N ILE A 124 -5.01 19.98 -6.28
CA ILE A 124 -5.24 21.21 -5.51
C ILE A 124 -4.44 22.28 -6.22
#